data_AF-A0A665T3F3-F1
#
_entry.id   AF-A0A665T3F3-F1
#
_cell.length_a   1.000
_cell.length_b   1.000
_cell.length_c   1.000
_cell.angle_alpha   90.00
_cell.angle_beta   90.00
_cell.angle_gamma   90.00
#
_symmetry.space_group_name_H-M   'P 1'
#
loop_
_entity.id
_entity.type
_entity.pdbx_description
1 polymer ?
#
loop_
_entity_poly.entity_id
_entity_poly.type
_entity_poly.pdbx_seq_one_letter_code
_entity_poly.pdbx_strand_id
1 'polypeptide(L)'
;MATIMRGKLSNKLSNAATTVSHKSQAKVSGMFARMGFQAATDEEALGFAACDDLDYDHRQGMQMDILSSDELGGEGSGDGGALEGDSHYQRDGTGPPLSASKDGSLNNELTEVRPKITAWEAGWNVTNAIQGMFVLGLPYAILHGGYLGLFLIIFAAVVCCYTGKILIACLYEEDEDGQLVRVRDSYVDIANACCAPRFPSLGGHVVNVAQIIELVMTCILYVVVSGNLMYNSFPNMPISQKSWAIIATAALLPCAFLKNLKAVSKFSLLCTLAHFVINILVIAYCLSRARDWAWEKVKFYIDVKKFPISIGIIVFSYTSQIFLPSLEGNMQKPSEFHCMMNWTHIAACILKGLFALVAYLTWADETKEVITDNLPQTIRTVVNLFLVAKALLSYPLPFFAAVEVLEKTFFQDGGRAYFPDCYGGDGRLKSWGLTLRCVLVVFTLLMAIYVPHFALLMGLTGSLTGAGLCFLLPSLFHLKLLWRKLLWHQVFFDVAIFVIGGICSVSGFIHSMEGLIEAFKYNIEE
;
A
#
# COMPACT_ATOMS: atom_id res chain seq x y z
N MET A 1 -32.81 32.63 -34.93
CA MET A 1 -33.85 31.82 -34.26
C MET A 1 -33.37 30.41 -33.88
N ALA A 2 -32.64 29.69 -34.74
CA ALA A 2 -32.13 28.33 -34.45
C ALA A 2 -31.11 28.25 -33.29
N THR A 3 -30.24 29.24 -33.11
CA THR A 3 -29.20 29.25 -32.05
C THR A 3 -29.79 29.39 -30.64
N ILE A 4 -30.89 30.14 -30.51
CA ILE A 4 -31.60 30.33 -29.23
C ILE A 4 -32.38 29.06 -28.85
N MET A 5 -32.94 28.34 -29.83
CA MET A 5 -33.58 27.05 -29.59
C MET A 5 -32.59 25.97 -29.15
N ARG A 6 -31.37 25.96 -29.71
CA ARG A 6 -30.31 25.01 -29.33
C ARG A 6 -29.85 25.20 -27.88
N GLY A 7 -29.71 26.46 -27.45
CA GLY A 7 -29.36 26.79 -26.06
C GLY A 7 -30.45 26.39 -25.05
N LYS A 8 -31.73 26.64 -25.38
CA LYS A 8 -32.86 26.23 -24.53
C LYS A 8 -33.01 24.70 -24.43
N LEU A 9 -32.72 23.97 -25.51
CA LEU A 9 -32.78 22.50 -25.50
C LEU A 9 -31.60 21.89 -24.71
N SER A 10 -30.39 22.44 -24.86
CA SER A 10 -29.20 22.02 -24.09
C SER A 10 -29.38 22.22 -22.59
N ASN A 11 -29.93 23.38 -22.18
CA ASN A 11 -30.19 23.65 -20.75
C ASN A 11 -31.29 22.74 -20.18
N LYS A 12 -32.33 22.41 -20.96
CA LYS A 12 -33.36 21.46 -20.52
C LYS A 12 -32.81 20.03 -20.40
N LEU A 13 -31.94 19.60 -21.32
CA LEU A 13 -31.29 18.29 -21.26
C LEU A 13 -30.29 18.19 -20.09
N SER A 14 -29.52 19.25 -19.83
CA SER A 14 -28.61 19.33 -18.68
C SER A 14 -29.38 19.26 -17.36
N ASN A 15 -30.49 20.00 -17.24
CA ASN A 15 -31.33 19.99 -16.04
C ASN A 15 -32.06 18.66 -15.83
N ALA A 16 -32.45 17.98 -16.92
CA ALA A 16 -33.02 16.64 -16.83
C ALA A 16 -31.97 15.61 -16.39
N ALA A 17 -30.74 15.70 -16.92
CA ALA A 17 -29.63 14.81 -16.56
C ALA A 17 -29.21 14.97 -15.09
N THR A 18 -29.13 16.20 -14.58
CA THR A 18 -28.85 16.44 -13.15
C THR A 18 -29.99 15.94 -12.26
N THR A 19 -31.24 16.12 -12.65
CA THR A 19 -32.41 15.62 -11.89
C THR A 19 -32.45 14.09 -11.84
N VAL A 20 -32.11 13.41 -12.94
CA VAL A 20 -32.02 11.94 -13.00
C VAL A 20 -30.83 11.42 -12.18
N SER A 21 -29.68 12.11 -12.21
CA SER A 21 -28.51 11.80 -11.38
C SER A 21 -28.83 11.94 -9.88
N HIS A 22 -29.51 13.01 -9.48
CA HIS A 22 -29.92 13.21 -8.09
C HIS A 22 -30.96 12.17 -7.62
N LYS A 23 -31.92 11.79 -8.48
CA LYS A 23 -32.86 10.70 -8.16
C LYS A 23 -32.19 9.33 -8.06
N SER A 24 -31.19 9.07 -8.91
CA SER A 24 -30.38 7.83 -8.83
C SER A 24 -29.55 7.79 -7.54
N GLN A 25 -28.87 8.89 -7.19
CA GLN A 25 -28.11 8.99 -5.94
C GLN A 25 -28.99 8.87 -4.69
N ALA A 26 -30.17 9.51 -4.68
CA ALA A 26 -31.11 9.38 -3.56
C ALA A 26 -31.65 7.94 -3.42
N LYS A 27 -31.88 7.24 -4.53
CA LYS A 27 -32.37 5.86 -4.54
C LYS A 27 -31.29 4.86 -4.10
N VAL A 28 -30.03 5.09 -4.49
CA VAL A 28 -28.87 4.32 -4.03
C VAL A 28 -28.63 4.57 -2.54
N SER A 29 -28.66 5.83 -2.09
CA SER A 29 -28.54 6.20 -0.67
C SER A 29 -29.64 5.58 0.20
N GLY A 30 -30.89 5.55 -0.28
CA GLY A 30 -32.00 4.89 0.41
C GLY A 30 -31.89 3.36 0.44
N MET A 31 -31.19 2.77 -0.53
CA MET A 31 -30.90 1.33 -0.56
C MET A 31 -29.79 0.96 0.44
N PHE A 32 -28.77 1.80 0.59
CA PHE A 32 -27.74 1.67 1.64
C PHE A 32 -28.32 1.79 3.05
N ALA A 33 -29.22 2.75 3.29
CA ALA A 33 -29.91 2.90 4.57
C ALA A 33 -30.80 1.69 4.92
N ARG A 34 -31.41 1.03 3.93
CA ARG A 34 -32.21 -0.18 4.12
C ARG A 34 -31.40 -1.47 4.34
N MET A 35 -30.10 -1.46 4.02
CA MET A 35 -29.18 -2.58 4.25
C MET A 35 -28.40 -2.45 5.58
N GLY A 36 -28.75 -1.50 6.45
CA GLY A 36 -28.11 -1.33 7.75
C GLY A 36 -26.78 -0.57 7.72
N PHE A 37 -26.39 0.00 6.57
CA PHE A 37 -25.25 0.93 6.49
C PHE A 37 -25.73 2.34 6.81
N GLN A 38 -25.99 2.59 8.10
CA GLN A 38 -26.04 3.95 8.62
C GLN A 38 -24.59 4.42 8.79
N ALA A 39 -24.29 5.68 8.47
CA ALA A 39 -22.98 6.27 8.79
C ALA A 39 -22.67 5.99 10.26
N ALA A 40 -21.46 5.48 10.52
CA ALA A 40 -21.00 5.09 11.85
C ALA A 40 -21.37 6.17 12.88
N THR A 41 -22.15 5.78 13.87
CA THR A 41 -22.41 6.58 15.06
C THR A 41 -21.12 6.72 15.87
N ASP A 42 -21.04 7.78 16.68
CA ASP A 42 -19.89 8.13 17.53
C ASP A 42 -19.39 7.00 18.46
N GLU A 43 -20.15 5.90 18.59
CA GLU A 43 -19.81 4.73 19.41
C GLU A 43 -18.62 3.88 18.88
N GLU A 44 -18.42 3.77 17.57
CA GLU A 44 -17.27 3.02 17.02
C GLU A 44 -15.97 3.85 17.07
N ALA A 45 -16.08 5.18 16.99
CA ALA A 45 -14.95 6.11 17.19
C ALA A 45 -14.46 6.12 18.65
N LEU A 46 -15.36 5.88 19.62
CA LEU A 46 -15.01 5.70 21.03
C LEU A 46 -14.11 4.46 21.25
N GLY A 47 -14.32 3.39 20.47
CA GLY A 47 -13.49 2.18 20.56
C GLY A 47 -12.03 2.42 20.19
N PHE A 48 -11.76 3.28 19.19
CA PHE A 48 -10.41 3.68 18.82
C PHE A 48 -9.81 4.69 19.81
N ALA A 49 -10.61 5.63 20.34
CA ALA A 49 -10.16 6.63 21.32
C ALA A 49 -9.77 6.03 22.68
N ALA A 50 -10.51 5.03 23.17
CA ALA A 50 -10.22 4.39 24.47
C ALA A 50 -8.91 3.58 24.49
N CYS A 51 -8.41 3.14 23.32
CA CYS A 51 -7.09 2.50 23.22
C CYS A 51 -5.95 3.52 23.30
N ASP A 52 -6.18 4.76 22.87
CA ASP A 52 -5.16 5.82 22.91
C ASP A 52 -4.93 6.30 24.36
N ASP A 53 -5.96 6.33 25.22
CA ASP A 53 -5.77 6.64 26.65
C ASP A 53 -4.81 5.63 27.32
N LEU A 54 -4.89 4.35 26.94
CA LEU A 54 -4.01 3.30 27.47
C LEU A 54 -2.57 3.40 26.93
N ASP A 55 -2.36 3.75 25.65
CA ASP A 55 -1.02 3.92 25.05
C ASP A 55 -0.38 5.25 25.51
N TYR A 56 -1.18 6.29 25.74
CA TYR A 56 -0.76 7.58 26.30
C TYR A 56 -0.31 7.45 27.75
N ASP A 57 -1.11 6.79 28.60
CA ASP A 57 -0.74 6.52 30.00
C ASP A 57 0.47 5.60 30.10
N HIS A 58 0.63 4.64 29.18
CA HIS A 58 1.81 3.77 29.14
C HIS A 58 3.09 4.54 28.75
N ARG A 59 3.00 5.49 27.80
CA ARG A 59 4.11 6.40 27.47
C ARG A 59 4.46 7.33 28.61
N GLN A 60 3.48 7.93 29.27
CA GLN A 60 3.72 8.81 30.43
C GLN A 60 4.27 8.03 31.63
N GLY A 61 3.79 6.82 31.89
CA GLY A 61 4.29 5.95 32.94
C GLY A 61 5.78 5.62 32.76
N MET A 62 6.20 5.27 31.54
CA MET A 62 7.62 5.07 31.22
C MET A 62 8.46 6.35 31.38
N GLN A 63 7.90 7.52 31.06
CA GLN A 63 8.60 8.80 31.16
C GLN A 63 8.79 9.25 32.62
N MET A 64 7.82 8.96 33.49
CA MET A 64 7.89 9.23 34.93
C MET A 64 8.86 8.29 35.66
N ASP A 65 8.98 7.03 35.25
CA ASP A 65 9.98 6.09 35.80
C ASP A 65 11.42 6.49 35.43
N ILE A 66 11.61 7.09 34.25
CA ILE A 66 12.92 7.65 33.82
C ILE A 66 13.30 8.86 34.67
N LEU A 67 12.36 9.81 34.88
CA LEU A 67 12.60 10.98 35.71
C LEU A 67 12.83 10.63 37.19
N SER A 68 12.12 9.62 37.71
CA SER A 68 12.28 9.16 39.10
C SER A 68 13.62 8.44 39.33
N SER A 69 14.24 7.92 38.27
CA SER A 69 15.55 7.25 38.33
C SER A 69 16.72 8.24 38.36
N ASP A 70 16.55 9.45 37.82
CA ASP A 70 17.60 10.46 37.70
C ASP A 70 17.67 11.47 38.87
N GLU A 71 16.65 11.55 39.75
CA GLU A 71 16.63 12.50 40.88
C GLU A 71 17.27 11.99 42.20
N LEU A 72 17.85 10.79 42.22
CA LEU A 72 18.56 10.27 43.40
C LEU A 72 20.08 10.36 43.24
N GLY A 73 20.61 11.59 43.19
CA GLY A 73 22.07 11.79 43.24
C GLY A 73 22.55 13.23 43.27
N GLY A 74 22.77 13.78 44.47
CA GLY A 74 23.84 14.77 44.71
C GLY A 74 23.42 16.12 45.28
N GLU A 75 23.57 16.28 46.60
CA GLU A 75 23.70 17.57 47.29
C GLU A 75 25.03 18.26 46.96
N GLY A 76 25.06 19.60 46.90
CA GLY A 76 26.29 20.39 46.84
C GLY A 76 26.08 21.91 46.77
N SER A 77 26.44 22.59 47.84
CA SER A 77 26.29 24.02 48.17
C SER A 77 27.23 24.97 47.42
N GLY A 78 26.92 26.28 47.35
CA GLY A 78 27.91 27.32 47.00
C GLY A 78 27.38 28.72 46.67
N ASP A 79 27.75 29.70 47.51
CA ASP A 79 27.32 31.09 47.67
C ASP A 79 27.90 32.15 46.68
N GLY A 80 27.17 33.28 46.51
CA GLY A 80 27.72 34.65 46.49
C GLY A 80 28.24 35.34 45.20
N GLY A 81 27.68 36.52 44.87
CA GLY A 81 28.45 37.66 44.33
C GLY A 81 27.87 38.46 43.14
N ALA A 82 27.44 39.70 43.40
CA ALA A 82 27.07 40.74 42.43
C ALA A 82 28.31 41.43 41.80
N LEU A 83 28.16 42.07 40.62
CA LEU A 83 28.79 43.37 40.26
C LEU A 83 28.36 43.89 38.86
N GLU A 84 28.11 45.21 38.80
CA GLU A 84 27.83 46.10 37.67
C GLU A 84 28.98 46.20 36.64
N GLY A 85 28.63 46.57 35.40
CA GLY A 85 29.59 47.02 34.38
C GLY A 85 28.93 47.43 33.06
N ASP A 86 28.56 48.72 32.94
CA ASP A 86 28.16 49.40 31.71
C ASP A 86 29.30 49.52 30.69
N SER A 87 29.01 49.36 29.40
CA SER A 87 29.63 50.18 28.33
C SER A 87 28.77 50.23 27.06
N HIS A 88 28.46 51.47 26.68
CA HIS A 88 27.73 51.92 25.49
C HIS A 88 28.52 51.71 24.18
N TYR A 89 27.84 51.32 23.08
CA TYR A 89 27.97 51.94 21.75
C TYR A 89 26.70 51.70 20.89
N GLN A 90 25.98 52.80 20.61
CA GLN A 90 24.99 53.02 19.53
C GLN A 90 25.68 52.89 18.14
N ARG A 91 25.06 52.69 16.96
CA ARG A 91 23.69 52.63 16.42
C ARG A 91 23.85 52.33 14.91
N ASP A 92 22.95 51.55 14.32
CA ASP A 92 22.38 51.67 12.94
C ASP A 92 21.63 50.34 12.63
N GLY A 93 20.36 50.27 12.25
CA GLY A 93 19.42 51.31 11.87
C GLY A 93 18.73 51.06 10.53
N THR A 94 18.29 49.84 10.18
CA THR A 94 17.37 49.62 9.05
C THR A 94 16.47 48.40 9.26
N GLY A 95 15.24 48.61 9.70
CA GLY A 95 14.13 47.69 9.53
C GLY A 95 12.97 48.43 8.85
N PRO A 96 12.27 47.82 7.87
CA PRO A 96 10.99 48.35 7.40
C PRO A 96 9.85 47.30 7.53
N PRO A 97 8.55 47.67 7.45
CA PRO A 97 7.74 47.94 8.64
C PRO A 97 6.44 47.11 8.72
N LEU A 98 5.76 47.15 9.87
CA LEU A 98 4.35 46.79 10.01
C LEU A 98 3.47 47.69 9.11
N SER A 99 2.57 47.08 8.32
CA SER A 99 1.50 47.79 7.61
C SER A 99 0.13 47.23 7.97
N ALA A 100 -0.71 48.10 8.51
CA ALA A 100 -2.12 47.88 8.79
C ALA A 100 -2.99 47.86 7.52
N SER A 101 -4.04 47.03 7.57
CA SER A 101 -5.35 47.09 6.91
C SER A 101 -5.53 47.93 5.63
N LYS A 102 -5.86 47.26 4.52
CA LYS A 102 -6.79 47.78 3.50
C LYS A 102 -7.54 46.64 2.81
N ASP A 103 -8.85 46.79 2.78
CA ASP A 103 -9.85 45.89 2.20
C ASP A 103 -9.62 45.52 0.73
N GLY A 104 -10.03 44.29 0.39
CA GLY A 104 -10.84 44.02 -0.80
C GLY A 104 -10.10 43.77 -2.12
N SER A 105 -9.58 42.55 -2.30
CA SER A 105 -9.74 41.88 -3.60
C SER A 105 -9.69 40.36 -3.46
N LEU A 106 -10.74 39.75 -3.97
CA LEU A 106 -11.18 38.38 -3.83
C LEU A 106 -10.36 37.47 -4.77
N ASN A 107 -9.22 36.94 -4.31
CA ASN A 107 -8.57 35.80 -4.95
C ASN A 107 -8.58 34.62 -3.98
N ASN A 108 -9.76 34.03 -3.81
CA ASN A 108 -9.88 32.64 -3.38
C ASN A 108 -9.27 31.78 -4.50
N GLU A 109 -7.97 31.51 -4.41
CA GLU A 109 -7.46 30.26 -4.95
C GLU A 109 -8.17 29.16 -4.16
N LEU A 110 -9.23 28.61 -4.76
CA LEU A 110 -9.76 27.33 -4.35
C LEU A 110 -8.66 26.29 -4.59
N THR A 111 -7.74 26.15 -3.65
CA THR A 111 -7.18 24.84 -3.33
C THR A 111 -8.42 23.99 -3.05
N GLU A 112 -8.79 23.12 -3.98
CA GLU A 112 -9.79 22.08 -3.69
C GLU A 112 -9.26 21.33 -2.46
N VAL A 113 -9.74 21.71 -1.27
CA VAL A 113 -9.48 20.99 -0.03
C VAL A 113 -10.12 19.63 -0.25
N ARG A 114 -9.31 18.66 -0.67
CA ARG A 114 -9.77 17.28 -0.78
C ARG A 114 -10.32 16.91 0.60
N PRO A 115 -11.54 16.36 0.69
CA PRO A 115 -12.10 15.99 1.97
C PRO A 115 -11.15 14.99 2.63
N LYS A 116 -10.67 15.33 3.84
CA LYS A 116 -9.85 14.46 4.67
C LYS A 116 -10.65 13.21 5.05
N ILE A 117 -9.98 12.07 5.12
CA ILE A 117 -10.58 10.77 5.44
C ILE A 117 -10.56 10.49 6.95
N THR A 118 -11.56 9.77 7.44
CA THR A 118 -11.60 9.29 8.83
C THR A 118 -10.61 8.14 9.05
N ALA A 119 -10.26 7.83 10.31
CA ALA A 119 -9.41 6.66 10.61
C ALA A 119 -10.03 5.33 10.14
N TRP A 120 -11.35 5.21 10.19
CA TRP A 120 -12.07 4.05 9.66
C TRP A 120 -11.89 3.90 8.14
N GLU A 121 -12.09 4.99 7.38
CA GLU A 121 -11.86 4.99 5.93
C GLU A 121 -10.40 4.72 5.58
N ALA A 122 -9.47 5.27 6.36
CA ALA A 122 -8.05 4.99 6.22
C ALA A 122 -7.73 3.51 6.50
N GLY A 123 -8.31 2.93 7.55
CA GLY A 123 -8.17 1.52 7.89
C GLY A 123 -8.73 0.59 6.81
N TRP A 124 -9.85 0.97 6.17
CA TRP A 124 -10.36 0.25 5.02
C TRP A 124 -9.40 0.32 3.83
N ASN A 125 -8.78 1.48 3.57
CA ASN A 125 -7.78 1.61 2.51
C ASN A 125 -6.54 0.73 2.77
N VAL A 126 -6.04 0.69 4.00
CA VAL A 126 -4.95 -0.23 4.40
C VAL A 126 -5.37 -1.68 4.20
N THR A 127 -6.56 -2.04 4.70
CA THR A 127 -7.11 -3.40 4.58
C THR A 127 -7.23 -3.81 3.11
N ASN A 128 -7.68 -2.91 2.23
CA ASN A 128 -7.76 -3.19 0.80
C ASN A 128 -6.39 -3.40 0.15
N ALA A 129 -5.39 -2.61 0.56
CA ALA A 129 -4.02 -2.75 0.08
C ALA A 129 -3.43 -4.11 0.49
N ILE A 130 -3.55 -4.50 1.76
CA ILE A 130 -2.93 -5.74 2.28
C ILE A 130 -3.77 -6.98 1.98
N GLN A 131 -5.10 -6.93 2.07
CA GLN A 131 -5.94 -8.12 1.82
C GLN A 131 -5.94 -8.48 0.34
N GLY A 132 -5.95 -7.46 -0.54
CA GLY A 132 -5.59 -7.55 -1.95
C GLY A 132 -6.19 -8.71 -2.74
N MET A 133 -5.65 -9.02 -3.92
CA MET A 133 -5.92 -10.27 -4.64
C MET A 133 -4.97 -11.40 -4.25
N PHE A 134 -3.83 -11.03 -3.69
CA PHE A 134 -2.69 -11.92 -3.55
C PHE A 134 -2.80 -12.85 -2.33
N VAL A 135 -3.85 -12.69 -1.50
CA VAL A 135 -4.26 -13.68 -0.50
C VAL A 135 -4.46 -15.08 -1.11
N LEU A 136 -4.86 -15.14 -2.39
CA LEU A 136 -5.09 -16.38 -3.13
C LEU A 136 -3.84 -17.26 -3.29
N GLY A 137 -2.64 -16.68 -3.16
CA GLY A 137 -1.36 -17.40 -3.20
C GLY A 137 -0.83 -17.83 -1.83
N LEU A 138 -1.44 -17.38 -0.72
CA LEU A 138 -0.95 -17.74 0.62
C LEU A 138 -1.06 -19.24 0.94
N PRO A 139 -2.11 -19.98 0.55
CA PRO A 139 -2.15 -21.43 0.77
C PRO A 139 -0.98 -22.15 0.09
N TYR A 140 -0.55 -21.67 -1.09
CA TYR A 140 0.63 -22.19 -1.78
C TYR A 140 1.93 -21.89 -1.02
N ALA A 141 2.01 -20.73 -0.35
CA ALA A 141 3.13 -20.45 0.54
C ALA A 141 3.18 -21.42 1.73
N ILE A 142 2.02 -21.82 2.27
CA ILE A 142 1.93 -22.84 3.34
C ILE A 142 2.30 -24.23 2.83
N LEU A 143 1.98 -24.58 1.58
CA LEU A 143 2.40 -25.86 0.99
C LEU A 143 3.92 -26.07 1.07
N HIS A 144 4.70 -25.02 0.80
CA HIS A 144 6.17 -25.10 0.83
C HIS A 144 6.80 -24.61 2.14
N GLY A 145 6.04 -23.91 2.99
CA GLY A 145 6.52 -23.39 4.27
C GLY A 145 6.02 -24.13 5.51
N GLY A 146 4.98 -24.94 5.40
CA GLY A 146 4.39 -25.69 6.50
C GLY A 146 4.05 -24.81 7.72
N TYR A 147 4.38 -25.30 8.92
CA TYR A 147 4.17 -24.53 10.16
C TYR A 147 4.99 -23.23 10.21
N LEU A 148 6.18 -23.22 9.60
CA LEU A 148 6.99 -22.01 9.55
C LEU A 148 6.34 -20.95 8.64
N GLY A 149 5.66 -21.36 7.57
CA GLY A 149 4.83 -20.47 6.74
C GLY A 149 3.72 -19.78 7.55
N LEU A 150 3.04 -20.52 8.44
CA LEU A 150 2.01 -19.95 9.32
C LEU A 150 2.60 -18.95 10.31
N PHE A 151 3.73 -19.30 10.93
CA PHE A 151 4.48 -18.39 11.78
C PHE A 151 4.89 -17.12 11.03
N LEU A 152 5.35 -17.25 9.78
CA LEU A 152 5.76 -16.12 8.95
C LEU A 152 4.60 -15.18 8.60
N ILE A 153 3.37 -15.66 8.44
CA ILE A 153 2.20 -14.80 8.26
C ILE A 153 2.02 -13.88 9.49
N ILE A 154 2.12 -14.45 10.69
CA ILE A 154 2.00 -13.71 11.95
C ILE A 154 3.18 -12.73 12.09
N PHE A 155 4.39 -13.23 11.88
CA PHE A 155 5.62 -12.45 11.97
C PHE A 155 5.61 -11.26 10.98
N ALA A 156 5.23 -11.49 9.73
CA ALA A 156 5.13 -10.44 8.72
C ALA A 156 4.06 -9.40 9.10
N ALA A 157 2.92 -9.80 9.68
CA ALA A 157 1.92 -8.84 10.15
C ALA A 157 2.46 -7.92 11.25
N VAL A 158 3.17 -8.49 12.24
CA VAL A 158 3.78 -7.72 13.34
C VAL A 158 4.86 -6.78 12.81
N VAL A 159 5.78 -7.29 11.97
CA VAL A 159 6.88 -6.51 11.40
C VAL A 159 6.36 -5.42 10.46
N CYS A 160 5.39 -5.70 9.58
CA CYS A 160 4.79 -4.68 8.71
C CYS A 160 4.04 -3.60 9.51
N CYS A 161 3.33 -3.98 10.59
CA CYS A 161 2.69 -3.01 11.48
C CYS A 161 3.73 -2.09 12.13
N TYR A 162 4.79 -2.67 12.69
CA TYR A 162 5.88 -1.93 13.32
C TYR A 162 6.60 -1.01 12.32
N THR A 163 7.04 -1.56 11.19
CA THR A 163 7.76 -0.82 10.15
C THR A 163 6.91 0.30 9.53
N GLY A 164 5.60 0.10 9.41
CA GLY A 164 4.68 1.15 8.99
C GLY A 164 4.61 2.31 9.99
N LYS A 165 4.62 2.03 11.29
CA LYS A 165 4.61 3.06 12.35
C LYS A 165 5.92 3.85 12.39
N ILE A 166 7.07 3.17 12.36
CA ILE A 166 8.37 3.87 12.37
C ILE A 166 8.59 4.67 11.08
N LEU A 167 8.04 4.22 9.95
CA LEU A 167 8.09 4.97 8.70
C LEU A 167 7.33 6.30 8.82
N ILE A 168 6.15 6.29 9.44
CA ILE A 168 5.41 7.53 9.72
C ILE A 168 6.13 8.40 10.73
N ALA A 169 6.75 7.83 11.78
CA ALA A 169 7.55 8.60 12.72
C ALA A 169 8.68 9.38 12.03
N CYS A 170 9.27 8.82 10.96
CA CYS A 170 10.29 9.50 10.16
C CYS A 170 9.78 10.72 9.37
N LEU A 171 8.46 10.93 9.25
CA LEU A 171 7.89 12.12 8.62
C LEU A 171 7.98 13.37 9.51
N TYR A 172 8.16 13.18 10.81
CA TYR A 172 8.11 14.23 11.82
C TYR A 172 9.50 14.58 12.35
N GLU A 173 9.67 15.84 12.72
CA GLU A 173 10.79 16.36 13.50
C GLU A 173 10.25 17.20 14.66
N GLU A 174 11.07 17.37 15.69
CA GLU A 174 10.77 18.33 16.76
C GLU A 174 11.22 19.72 16.31
N ASP A 175 10.36 20.71 16.49
CA ASP A 175 10.73 22.11 16.33
C ASP A 175 11.57 22.63 17.51
N GLU A 176 11.93 23.91 17.49
CA GLU A 176 12.71 24.55 18.56
C GLU A 176 12.01 24.52 19.93
N ASP A 177 10.68 24.37 19.93
CA ASP A 177 9.82 24.29 21.12
C ASP A 177 9.54 22.82 21.54
N GLY A 178 10.16 21.84 20.86
CA GLY A 178 10.01 20.41 21.13
C GLY A 178 8.69 19.80 20.63
N GLN A 179 7.91 20.51 19.80
CA GLN A 179 6.66 20.01 19.23
C GLN A 179 6.92 19.21 17.96
N LEU A 180 6.21 18.10 17.79
CA LEU A 180 6.33 17.27 16.59
C LEU A 180 5.60 17.90 15.40
N VAL A 181 6.38 18.30 14.39
CA VAL A 181 5.89 18.90 13.14
C VAL A 181 6.21 17.98 11.96
N ARG A 182 5.23 17.80 11.06
CA ARG A 182 5.39 17.00 9.84
C ARG A 182 6.22 17.81 8.83
N VAL A 183 7.50 17.44 8.67
CA VAL A 183 8.46 18.13 7.80
C VAL A 183 8.66 17.42 6.46
N ARG A 184 8.11 16.22 6.29
CA ARG A 184 8.18 15.41 5.09
C ARG A 184 6.79 14.89 4.73
N ASP A 185 6.53 14.71 3.43
CA ASP A 185 5.21 14.30 2.94
C ASP A 185 5.19 12.91 2.30
N SER A 186 6.35 12.39 1.90
CA SER A 186 6.44 11.14 1.14
C SER A 186 7.58 10.21 1.60
N TYR A 187 7.48 8.95 1.19
CA TYR A 187 8.54 7.95 1.41
C TYR A 187 9.87 8.40 0.76
N VAL A 188 9.78 9.07 -0.38
CA VAL A 188 10.94 9.60 -1.12
C VAL A 188 11.63 10.71 -0.31
N ASP A 189 10.85 11.59 0.35
CA ASP A 189 11.39 12.69 1.16
C ASP A 189 12.13 12.16 2.40
N ILE A 190 11.62 11.10 3.03
CA ILE A 190 12.32 10.40 4.12
C ILE A 190 13.68 9.89 3.64
N ALA A 191 13.71 9.26 2.47
CA ALA A 191 14.94 8.69 1.92
C ALA A 191 15.96 9.78 1.53
N ASN A 192 15.49 10.89 0.94
CA ASN A 192 16.33 12.03 0.63
C ASN A 192 16.92 12.65 1.90
N ALA A 193 16.12 12.83 2.96
CA ALA A 193 16.61 13.35 4.23
C ALA A 193 17.66 12.43 4.87
N CYS A 194 17.48 11.11 4.79
CA CYS A 194 18.49 10.16 5.22
C CYS A 194 19.81 10.32 4.44
N CYS A 195 19.75 10.58 3.14
CA CYS A 195 20.94 10.67 2.29
C CYS A 195 21.52 12.08 2.16
N ALA A 196 20.80 13.13 2.58
CA ALA A 196 21.15 14.54 2.49
C ALA A 196 22.58 14.91 2.92
N PRO A 197 23.15 14.35 4.00
CA PRO A 197 24.50 14.73 4.43
C PRO A 197 25.61 14.35 3.43
N ARG A 198 25.36 13.42 2.50
CA ARG A 198 26.35 12.88 1.57
C ARG A 198 25.90 12.96 0.10
N PHE A 199 24.66 12.56 -0.17
CA PHE A 199 24.06 12.46 -1.50
C PHE A 199 22.56 12.82 -1.46
N PRO A 200 22.20 14.11 -1.63
CA PRO A 200 20.84 14.60 -1.36
C PRO A 200 19.69 13.96 -2.11
N SER A 201 19.91 13.40 -3.30
CA SER A 201 18.86 12.79 -4.13
C SER A 201 18.99 11.27 -4.30
N LEU A 202 20.05 10.65 -3.77
CA LEU A 202 20.31 9.22 -4.01
C LEU A 202 19.25 8.34 -3.33
N GLY A 203 18.87 8.67 -2.09
CA GLY A 203 17.88 7.92 -1.33
C GLY A 203 16.51 7.91 -2.03
N GLY A 204 16.04 9.09 -2.46
CA GLY A 204 14.80 9.21 -3.20
C GLY A 204 14.81 8.46 -4.53
N HIS A 205 15.94 8.45 -5.25
CA HIS A 205 16.06 7.67 -6.49
C HIS A 205 15.93 6.16 -6.23
N VAL A 206 16.55 5.64 -5.16
CA VAL A 206 16.43 4.22 -4.77
C VAL A 206 14.98 3.86 -4.43
N VAL A 207 14.29 4.70 -3.64
CA VAL A 207 12.88 4.47 -3.31
C VAL A 207 11.99 4.53 -4.56
N ASN A 208 12.17 5.52 -5.43
CA ASN A 208 11.40 5.65 -6.67
C ASN A 208 11.56 4.42 -7.57
N VAL A 209 12.79 3.93 -7.76
CA VAL A 209 13.05 2.72 -8.56
C VAL A 209 12.36 1.51 -7.94
N ALA A 210 12.51 1.31 -6.63
CA ALA A 210 11.85 0.19 -5.94
C ALA A 210 10.32 0.29 -6.00
N GLN A 211 9.74 1.48 -5.84
CA GLN A 211 8.30 1.72 -5.97
C GLN A 211 7.80 1.42 -7.38
N ILE A 212 8.50 1.88 -8.43
CA ILE A 212 8.14 1.58 -9.82
C ILE A 212 8.16 0.07 -10.07
N ILE A 213 9.20 -0.63 -9.61
CA ILE A 213 9.30 -2.08 -9.78
C ILE A 213 8.13 -2.77 -9.07
N GLU A 214 7.83 -2.44 -7.81
CA GLU A 214 6.71 -3.02 -7.05
C GLU A 214 5.36 -2.82 -7.77
N LEU A 215 5.10 -1.59 -8.22
CA LEU A 215 3.83 -1.22 -8.86
C LEU A 215 3.68 -1.91 -10.22
N VAL A 216 4.74 -1.97 -11.02
CA VAL A 216 4.73 -2.64 -12.33
C VAL A 216 4.63 -4.16 -12.17
N MET A 217 5.33 -4.76 -11.21
CA MET A 217 5.21 -6.19 -10.90
C MET A 217 3.79 -6.56 -10.43
N THR A 218 3.17 -5.70 -9.63
CA THR A 218 1.75 -5.82 -9.24
C THR A 218 0.82 -5.80 -10.47
N CYS A 219 1.07 -4.90 -11.42
CA CYS A 219 0.34 -4.86 -12.69
C CYS A 219 0.53 -6.15 -13.50
N ILE A 220 1.76 -6.68 -13.59
CA ILE A 220 2.04 -7.95 -14.29
C ILE A 220 1.28 -9.10 -13.61
N LEU A 221 1.30 -9.17 -12.27
CA LEU A 221 0.59 -10.19 -11.49
C LEU A 221 -0.92 -10.18 -11.79
N TYR A 222 -1.55 -9.01 -11.93
CA TYR A 222 -2.96 -8.92 -12.32
C TYR A 222 -3.25 -9.46 -13.73
N VAL A 223 -2.32 -9.32 -14.67
CA VAL A 223 -2.47 -9.89 -16.02
C VAL A 223 -2.26 -11.42 -15.98
N VAL A 224 -1.21 -11.88 -15.29
CA VAL A 224 -0.89 -13.32 -15.15
C VAL A 224 -2.04 -14.07 -14.47
N VAL A 225 -2.54 -13.55 -13.34
CA VAL A 225 -3.64 -14.17 -12.61
C VAL A 225 -4.93 -14.18 -13.42
N SER A 226 -5.19 -13.13 -14.21
CA SER A 226 -6.37 -13.10 -15.10
C SER A 226 -6.29 -14.18 -16.17
N GLY A 227 -5.11 -14.34 -16.80
CA GLY A 227 -4.87 -15.41 -17.77
C GLY A 227 -5.06 -16.81 -17.16
N ASN A 228 -4.47 -17.04 -15.99
CA ASN A 228 -4.55 -18.32 -15.27
C ASN A 228 -6.00 -18.66 -14.87
N LEU A 229 -6.70 -17.72 -14.22
CA LEU A 229 -8.08 -17.91 -13.77
C LEU A 229 -9.03 -18.22 -14.94
N MET A 230 -8.88 -17.52 -16.08
CA MET A 230 -9.71 -17.75 -17.27
C MET A 230 -9.41 -19.10 -17.93
N TYR A 231 -8.14 -19.47 -18.04
CA TYR A 231 -7.73 -20.78 -18.57
C TYR A 231 -8.33 -21.93 -17.75
N ASN A 232 -8.20 -21.89 -16.43
CA ASN A 232 -8.73 -22.92 -15.53
C ASN A 232 -10.27 -22.92 -15.44
N SER A 233 -10.92 -21.79 -15.77
CA SER A 233 -12.38 -21.69 -15.81
C SER A 233 -12.99 -22.36 -17.04
N PHE A 234 -12.27 -22.39 -18.16
CA PHE A 234 -12.75 -22.87 -19.44
C PHE A 234 -11.79 -23.87 -20.11
N PRO A 235 -11.53 -25.03 -19.48
CA PRO A 235 -10.53 -25.99 -19.97
C PRO A 235 -10.88 -26.60 -21.34
N ASN A 236 -12.16 -26.56 -21.74
CA ASN A 236 -12.63 -27.09 -23.01
C ASN A 236 -12.45 -26.12 -24.20
N MET A 237 -12.09 -24.86 -23.94
CA MET A 237 -11.82 -23.90 -25.02
C MET A 237 -10.35 -24.02 -25.45
N PRO A 238 -10.05 -24.05 -26.77
CA PRO A 238 -8.68 -24.14 -27.29
C PRO A 238 -7.94 -22.79 -27.20
N ILE A 239 -8.02 -22.13 -26.04
CA ILE A 239 -7.43 -20.82 -25.78
C ILE A 239 -6.37 -21.00 -24.69
N SER A 240 -5.11 -20.74 -25.02
CA SER A 240 -3.99 -20.84 -24.08
C SER A 240 -4.08 -19.78 -22.97
N GLN A 241 -3.41 -20.02 -21.83
CA GLN A 241 -3.26 -19.02 -20.76
C GLN A 241 -2.68 -17.69 -21.28
N LYS A 242 -1.70 -17.75 -22.18
CA LYS A 242 -1.08 -16.57 -22.83
C LYS A 242 -2.12 -15.80 -23.65
N SER A 243 -2.99 -16.50 -24.38
CA SER A 243 -4.07 -15.90 -25.16
C SER A 243 -5.11 -15.22 -24.25
N TRP A 244 -5.46 -15.84 -23.12
CA TRP A 244 -6.34 -15.21 -22.12
C TRP A 244 -5.71 -13.96 -21.49
N ALA A 245 -4.40 -13.97 -21.24
CA ALA A 245 -3.67 -12.77 -20.79
C ALA A 245 -3.75 -11.63 -21.81
N ILE A 246 -3.61 -11.92 -23.11
CA ILE A 246 -3.79 -10.92 -24.19
C ILE A 246 -5.20 -10.34 -24.17
N ILE A 247 -6.24 -11.17 -24.01
CA ILE A 247 -7.64 -10.71 -23.94
C ILE A 247 -7.84 -9.82 -22.70
N ALA A 248 -7.29 -10.22 -21.55
CA ALA A 248 -7.34 -9.42 -20.33
C ALA A 248 -6.64 -8.06 -20.50
N THR A 249 -5.44 -8.01 -21.09
CA THR A 249 -4.75 -6.75 -21.41
C THR A 249 -5.52 -5.91 -22.41
N ALA A 250 -6.17 -6.52 -23.40
CA ALA A 250 -7.00 -5.78 -24.35
C ALA A 250 -8.14 -5.03 -23.63
N ALA A 251 -8.72 -5.63 -22.58
CA ALA A 251 -9.69 -4.95 -21.72
C ALA A 251 -9.09 -3.83 -20.85
N LEU A 252 -7.77 -3.87 -20.60
CA LEU A 252 -7.02 -2.85 -19.85
C LEU A 252 -6.48 -1.70 -20.71
N LEU A 253 -6.37 -1.86 -22.03
CA LEU A 253 -5.90 -0.79 -22.93
C LEU A 253 -6.64 0.55 -22.75
N PRO A 254 -7.98 0.58 -22.60
CA PRO A 254 -8.70 1.81 -22.29
C PRO A 254 -8.20 2.53 -21.04
N CYS A 255 -7.59 1.83 -20.08
CA CYS A 255 -7.02 2.43 -18.87
C CYS A 255 -5.90 3.42 -19.17
N ALA A 256 -5.13 3.23 -20.25
CA ALA A 256 -4.09 4.18 -20.66
C ALA A 256 -4.66 5.57 -21.00
N PHE A 257 -5.95 5.64 -21.39
CA PHE A 257 -6.65 6.87 -21.76
C PHE A 257 -7.40 7.51 -20.60
N LEU A 258 -7.50 6.84 -19.46
CA LEU A 258 -8.19 7.40 -18.29
C LEU A 258 -7.42 8.60 -17.76
N LYS A 259 -8.15 9.67 -17.47
CA LYS A 259 -7.62 10.87 -16.80
C LYS A 259 -8.04 10.97 -15.34
N ASN A 260 -9.14 10.31 -14.99
CA ASN A 260 -9.70 10.34 -13.65
C ASN A 260 -10.03 8.91 -13.21
N LEU A 261 -9.45 8.52 -12.08
CA LEU A 261 -9.62 7.17 -11.52
C LEU A 261 -10.76 7.07 -10.53
N LYS A 262 -11.50 8.16 -10.24
CA LYS A 262 -12.53 8.17 -9.20
C LYS A 262 -13.59 7.09 -9.40
N ALA A 263 -14.04 6.86 -10.63
CA ALA A 263 -14.99 5.79 -10.93
C ALA A 263 -14.34 4.40 -10.75
N VAL A 264 -13.15 4.20 -11.31
CA VAL A 264 -12.41 2.93 -11.24
C VAL A 264 -12.07 2.57 -9.80
N SER A 265 -11.59 3.53 -9.01
CA SER A 265 -11.31 3.38 -7.58
C SER A 265 -12.57 2.96 -6.82
N LYS A 266 -13.72 3.61 -7.05
CA LYS A 266 -15.00 3.20 -6.44
C LYS A 266 -15.42 1.77 -6.81
N PHE A 267 -15.31 1.39 -8.09
CA PHE A 267 -15.62 0.04 -8.51
C PHE A 267 -14.63 -1.00 -7.97
N SER A 268 -13.35 -0.66 -7.89
CA SER A 268 -12.33 -1.50 -7.26
C SER A 268 -12.63 -1.72 -5.78
N LEU A 269 -13.06 -0.69 -5.05
CA LEU A 269 -13.48 -0.80 -3.65
C LEU A 269 -14.67 -1.76 -3.49
N LEU A 270 -15.70 -1.63 -4.36
CA LEU A 270 -16.83 -2.57 -4.36
C LEU A 270 -16.39 -4.01 -4.68
N CYS A 271 -15.46 -4.18 -5.63
CA CYS A 271 -14.92 -5.50 -5.95
C CYS A 271 -14.10 -6.09 -4.80
N THR A 272 -13.41 -5.27 -4.01
CA THR A 272 -12.71 -5.75 -2.81
C THR A 272 -13.68 -6.22 -1.74
N LEU A 273 -14.82 -5.53 -1.54
CA LEU A 273 -15.85 -6.01 -0.62
C LEU A 273 -16.42 -7.37 -1.05
N ALA A 274 -16.76 -7.53 -2.33
CA ALA A 274 -17.26 -8.81 -2.80
C ALA A 274 -16.15 -9.90 -2.85
N HIS A 275 -14.88 -9.53 -2.99
CA HIS A 275 -13.77 -10.45 -2.77
C HIS A 275 -13.67 -10.94 -1.32
N PHE A 276 -13.96 -10.07 -0.36
CA PHE A 276 -14.05 -10.47 1.05
C PHE A 276 -15.10 -11.56 1.23
N VAL A 277 -16.29 -11.36 0.66
CA VAL A 277 -17.36 -12.37 0.66
C VAL A 277 -16.90 -13.68 0.04
N ILE A 278 -16.21 -13.64 -1.10
CA ILE A 278 -15.64 -14.84 -1.73
C ILE A 278 -14.67 -15.56 -0.79
N ASN A 279 -13.78 -14.84 -0.11
CA ASN A 279 -12.85 -15.46 0.84
C ASN A 279 -13.59 -16.15 1.99
N ILE A 280 -14.65 -15.52 2.52
CA ILE A 280 -15.50 -16.14 3.54
C ILE A 280 -16.20 -17.40 3.01
N LEU A 281 -16.71 -17.37 1.77
CA LEU A 281 -17.33 -18.54 1.14
C LEU A 281 -16.33 -19.68 0.91
N VAL A 282 -15.09 -19.36 0.49
CA VAL A 282 -14.01 -20.35 0.35
C VAL A 282 -13.67 -20.96 1.71
N ILE A 283 -13.55 -20.14 2.76
CA ILE A 283 -13.32 -20.62 4.13
C ILE A 283 -14.48 -21.53 4.56
N ALA A 284 -15.74 -21.13 4.33
CA ALA A 284 -16.91 -21.94 4.67
C ALA A 284 -16.92 -23.29 3.91
N TYR A 285 -16.55 -23.29 2.63
CA TYR A 285 -16.37 -24.52 1.86
C TYR A 285 -15.28 -25.42 2.45
N CYS A 286 -14.13 -24.85 2.83
CA CYS A 286 -13.04 -25.60 3.47
C CYS A 286 -13.47 -26.20 4.82
N LEU A 287 -14.20 -25.44 5.63
CA LEU A 287 -14.76 -25.88 6.91
C LEU A 287 -15.79 -27.02 6.72
N SER A 288 -16.57 -27.00 5.63
CA SER A 288 -17.49 -28.11 5.32
C SER A 288 -16.76 -29.44 5.09
N ARG A 289 -15.47 -29.38 4.71
CA ARG A 289 -14.58 -30.54 4.50
C ARG A 289 -13.63 -30.79 5.69
N ALA A 290 -13.92 -30.22 6.86
CA ALA A 290 -13.03 -30.31 8.03
C ALA A 290 -12.71 -31.73 8.51
N ARG A 291 -13.59 -32.71 8.21
CA ARG A 291 -13.36 -34.12 8.54
C ARG A 291 -12.22 -34.74 7.74
N ASP A 292 -11.95 -34.22 6.54
CA ASP A 292 -10.95 -34.73 5.60
C ASP A 292 -9.66 -33.89 5.62
N TRP A 293 -9.48 -33.04 6.62
CA TRP A 293 -8.31 -32.15 6.72
C TRP A 293 -7.02 -32.93 6.95
N ALA A 294 -6.05 -32.69 6.08
CA ALA A 294 -4.78 -33.40 6.07
C ALA A 294 -3.75 -32.78 7.02
N TRP A 295 -4.04 -32.80 8.33
CA TRP A 295 -3.12 -32.28 9.37
C TRP A 295 -1.73 -32.92 9.34
N GLU A 296 -1.67 -34.21 9.04
CA GLU A 296 -0.43 -34.98 8.91
C GLU A 296 0.49 -34.50 7.77
N LYS A 297 -0.06 -33.76 6.80
CA LYS A 297 0.70 -33.23 5.66
C LYS A 297 1.32 -31.86 5.94
N VAL A 298 0.97 -31.21 7.06
CA VAL A 298 1.61 -29.95 7.45
C VAL A 298 3.04 -30.24 7.92
N LYS A 299 4.02 -29.93 7.07
CA LYS A 299 5.43 -30.28 7.33
C LYS A 299 6.06 -29.32 8.34
N PHE A 300 6.91 -29.85 9.21
CA PHE A 300 7.90 -29.07 9.97
C PHE A 300 9.21 -28.88 9.19
N TYR A 301 9.49 -29.76 8.22
CA TYR A 301 10.67 -29.68 7.38
C TYR A 301 10.51 -28.64 6.26
N ILE A 302 11.59 -27.94 5.94
CA ILE A 302 11.65 -26.83 5.01
C ILE A 302 12.25 -27.30 3.68
N ASP A 303 11.54 -27.10 2.56
CA ASP A 303 12.15 -27.19 1.24
C ASP A 303 13.05 -25.96 1.03
N VAL A 304 14.36 -26.15 1.11
CA VAL A 304 15.35 -25.06 1.03
C VAL A 304 15.26 -24.23 -0.26
N LYS A 305 14.71 -24.78 -1.35
CA LYS A 305 14.54 -24.05 -2.62
C LYS A 305 13.23 -23.29 -2.67
N LYS A 306 12.14 -23.90 -2.19
CA LYS A 306 10.79 -23.32 -2.33
C LYS A 306 10.36 -22.45 -1.16
N PHE A 307 10.92 -22.67 0.03
CA PHE A 307 10.58 -21.90 1.21
C PHE A 307 10.95 -20.41 1.11
N PRO A 308 12.11 -20.01 0.54
CA PRO A 308 12.42 -18.60 0.32
C PRO A 308 11.40 -17.89 -0.60
N ILE A 309 10.84 -18.62 -1.57
CA ILE A 309 9.75 -18.11 -2.42
C ILE A 309 8.47 -17.89 -1.58
N SER A 310 8.14 -18.81 -0.67
CA SER A 310 7.02 -18.64 0.29
C SER A 310 7.19 -17.41 1.17
N ILE A 311 8.41 -17.13 1.66
CA ILE A 311 8.69 -15.90 2.41
C ILE A 311 8.34 -14.68 1.56
N GLY A 312 8.83 -14.63 0.32
CA GLY A 312 8.50 -13.54 -0.60
C GLY A 312 7.00 -13.37 -0.82
N ILE A 313 6.26 -14.47 -1.04
CA ILE A 313 4.80 -14.45 -1.20
C ILE A 313 4.12 -13.80 0.01
N ILE A 314 4.52 -14.20 1.23
CA ILE A 314 3.95 -13.68 2.47
C ILE A 314 4.26 -12.19 2.61
N VAL A 315 5.53 -11.79 2.42
CA VAL A 315 5.98 -10.39 2.53
C VAL A 315 5.24 -9.50 1.54
N PHE A 316 5.15 -9.90 0.27
CA PHE A 316 4.40 -9.16 -0.75
C PHE A 316 2.93 -8.98 -0.35
N SER A 317 2.33 -10.00 0.28
CA SER A 317 0.93 -9.93 0.70
C SER A 317 0.67 -8.90 1.81
N TYR A 318 1.71 -8.37 2.46
CA TYR A 318 1.62 -7.32 3.49
C TYR A 318 2.17 -5.97 3.03
N THR A 319 2.61 -5.83 1.77
CA THR A 319 3.14 -4.55 1.28
C THR A 319 2.07 -3.46 1.31
N SER A 320 2.34 -2.39 2.07
CA SER A 320 1.47 -1.19 2.13
C SER A 320 2.24 0.12 2.31
N GLN A 321 3.54 0.04 2.59
CA GLN A 321 4.42 1.13 3.05
C GLN A 321 4.50 2.28 2.03
N ILE A 322 4.37 1.98 0.73
CA ILE A 322 4.32 2.98 -0.36
C ILE A 322 3.20 3.99 -0.13
N PHE A 323 2.07 3.56 0.43
CA PHE A 323 0.86 4.37 0.54
C PHE A 323 0.71 5.04 1.91
N LEU A 324 1.41 4.54 2.94
CA LEU A 324 1.22 5.01 4.33
C LEU A 324 1.46 6.52 4.50
N PRO A 325 2.54 7.14 3.96
CA PRO A 325 2.77 8.58 4.14
C PRO A 325 1.64 9.45 3.58
N SER A 326 1.16 9.11 2.38
CA SER A 326 0.04 9.82 1.76
C SER A 326 -1.28 9.52 2.47
N LEU A 327 -1.47 8.30 2.97
CA LEU A 327 -2.67 7.93 3.72
C LEU A 327 -2.79 8.75 5.00
N GLU A 328 -1.74 8.77 5.82
CA GLU A 328 -1.68 9.51 7.08
C GLU A 328 -1.91 11.01 6.85
N GLY A 329 -1.22 11.61 5.87
CA GLY A 329 -1.38 13.04 5.57
C GLY A 329 -2.79 13.45 5.11
N ASN A 330 -3.60 12.48 4.66
CA ASN A 330 -5.00 12.71 4.29
C ASN A 330 -5.99 12.42 5.45
N MET A 331 -5.54 11.94 6.60
CA MET A 331 -6.40 11.67 7.76
C MET A 331 -6.87 12.96 8.44
N GLN A 332 -8.11 12.95 8.93
CA GLN A 332 -8.66 14.03 9.75
C GLN A 332 -7.87 14.18 11.07
N LYS A 333 -7.54 13.04 11.69
CA LYS A 333 -6.77 12.95 12.93
C LYS A 333 -5.58 11.99 12.77
N PRO A 334 -4.38 12.50 12.45
CA PRO A 334 -3.14 11.72 12.39
C PRO A 334 -2.83 10.86 13.61
N SER A 335 -3.22 11.30 14.81
CA SER A 335 -2.98 10.58 16.07
C SER A 335 -3.58 9.17 16.07
N GLU A 336 -4.73 8.98 15.42
CA GLU A 336 -5.44 7.69 15.35
C GLU A 336 -4.74 6.66 14.42
N PHE A 337 -3.66 7.05 13.70
CA PHE A 337 -2.95 6.19 12.75
C PHE A 337 -2.39 4.93 13.41
N HIS A 338 -1.81 5.04 14.60
CA HIS A 338 -1.19 3.91 15.30
C HIS A 338 -2.21 2.83 15.70
N CYS A 339 -3.36 3.27 16.23
CA CYS A 339 -4.47 2.40 16.61
C CYS A 339 -5.09 1.73 15.36
N MET A 340 -5.32 2.50 14.31
CA MET A 340 -5.80 1.99 13.01
C MET A 340 -4.85 0.93 12.40
N MET A 341 -3.54 1.16 12.45
CA MET A 341 -2.55 0.20 11.97
C MET A 341 -2.57 -1.11 12.76
N ASN A 342 -2.72 -1.06 14.09
CA ASN A 342 -2.84 -2.25 14.93
C ASN A 342 -4.04 -3.10 14.51
N TRP A 343 -5.23 -2.51 14.46
CA TRP A 343 -6.46 -3.23 14.15
C TRP A 343 -6.47 -3.82 12.74
N THR A 344 -6.01 -3.05 11.75
CA THR A 344 -5.93 -3.52 10.36
C THR A 344 -4.97 -4.70 10.21
N HIS A 345 -3.81 -4.67 10.87
CA HIS A 345 -2.83 -5.75 10.80
C HIS A 345 -3.26 -6.99 11.61
N ILE A 346 -3.90 -6.83 12.76
CA ILE A 346 -4.51 -7.94 13.52
C ILE A 346 -5.58 -8.62 12.67
N ALA A 347 -6.51 -7.85 12.10
CA ALA A 347 -7.56 -8.39 11.24
C ALA A 347 -6.97 -9.11 10.02
N ALA A 348 -5.99 -8.51 9.35
CA ALA A 348 -5.32 -9.14 8.21
C ALA A 348 -4.58 -10.43 8.62
N CYS A 349 -3.89 -10.45 9.75
CA CYS A 349 -3.23 -11.64 10.29
C CYS A 349 -4.22 -12.79 10.50
N ILE A 350 -5.34 -12.52 11.18
CA ILE A 350 -6.37 -13.55 11.44
C ILE A 350 -6.97 -14.04 10.13
N LEU A 351 -7.40 -13.13 9.25
CA LEU A 351 -8.06 -13.50 8.00
C LEU A 351 -7.14 -14.26 7.05
N LYS A 352 -5.90 -13.79 6.86
CA LYS A 352 -4.90 -14.44 6.00
C LYS A 352 -4.46 -15.77 6.58
N GLY A 353 -4.17 -15.82 7.89
CA GLY A 353 -3.76 -17.03 8.57
C GLY A 353 -4.83 -18.12 8.52
N LEU A 354 -6.08 -17.77 8.84
CA LEU A 354 -7.21 -18.69 8.73
C LEU A 354 -7.42 -19.16 7.29
N PHE A 355 -7.48 -18.23 6.34
CA PHE A 355 -7.67 -18.55 4.92
C PHE A 355 -6.57 -19.50 4.40
N ALA A 356 -5.30 -19.18 4.67
CA ALA A 356 -4.16 -19.97 4.24
C ALA A 356 -4.16 -21.36 4.87
N LEU A 357 -4.43 -21.45 6.17
CA LEU A 357 -4.46 -22.72 6.90
C LEU A 357 -5.59 -23.64 6.42
N VAL A 358 -6.84 -23.17 6.43
CA VAL A 358 -7.98 -24.05 6.10
C VAL A 358 -7.98 -24.48 4.64
N ALA A 359 -7.53 -23.60 3.75
CA ALA A 359 -7.37 -23.94 2.35
C ALA A 359 -6.27 -24.99 2.16
N TYR A 360 -5.09 -24.78 2.78
CA TYR A 360 -4.02 -25.77 2.71
C TYR A 360 -4.46 -27.12 3.28
N LEU A 361 -5.12 -27.16 4.45
CA LEU A 361 -5.61 -28.42 5.04
C LEU A 361 -6.62 -29.16 4.15
N THR A 362 -7.38 -28.44 3.32
CA THR A 362 -8.42 -29.01 2.45
C THR A 362 -7.87 -29.66 1.17
N TRP A 363 -6.74 -29.19 0.65
CA TRP A 363 -6.15 -29.68 -0.61
C TRP A 363 -4.73 -30.24 -0.47
N ALA A 364 -3.99 -29.84 0.55
CA ALA A 364 -2.64 -30.27 0.88
C ALA A 364 -1.70 -30.24 -0.34
N ASP A 365 -1.13 -31.38 -0.74
CA ASP A 365 -0.19 -31.45 -1.87
C ASP A 365 -0.82 -31.04 -3.22
N GLU A 366 -2.15 -31.01 -3.33
CA GLU A 366 -2.85 -30.58 -4.55
C GLU A 366 -3.03 -29.06 -4.64
N THR A 367 -2.64 -28.29 -3.63
CA THR A 367 -2.77 -26.83 -3.61
C THR A 367 -2.07 -26.19 -4.82
N LYS A 368 -2.86 -25.50 -5.65
CA LYS A 368 -2.37 -24.75 -6.82
C LYS A 368 -1.86 -23.37 -6.40
N GLU A 369 -1.10 -22.72 -7.28
CA GLU A 369 -0.57 -21.36 -7.05
C GLU A 369 -1.68 -20.33 -6.78
N VAL A 370 -2.86 -20.53 -7.38
CA VAL A 370 -4.07 -19.75 -7.14
C VAL A 370 -5.14 -20.69 -6.59
N ILE A 371 -5.47 -20.54 -5.31
CA ILE A 371 -6.28 -21.51 -4.58
C ILE A 371 -7.69 -21.74 -5.14
N THR A 372 -8.27 -20.76 -5.83
CA THR A 372 -9.62 -20.92 -6.40
C THR A 372 -9.65 -21.92 -7.55
N ASP A 373 -8.50 -22.25 -8.14
CA ASP A 373 -8.43 -23.28 -9.17
C ASP A 373 -8.64 -24.69 -8.62
N ASN A 374 -8.48 -24.87 -7.31
CA ASN A 374 -8.80 -26.10 -6.60
C ASN A 374 -10.31 -26.29 -6.33
N LEU A 375 -11.14 -25.27 -6.55
CA LEU A 375 -12.59 -25.37 -6.35
C LEU A 375 -13.24 -26.27 -7.42
N PRO A 376 -14.39 -26.90 -7.09
CA PRO A 376 -15.18 -27.63 -8.08
C PRO A 376 -15.60 -26.73 -9.24
N GLN A 377 -15.62 -27.27 -10.47
CA GLN A 377 -15.89 -26.53 -11.71
C GLN A 377 -17.14 -25.64 -11.63
N THR A 378 -18.23 -26.13 -11.01
CA THR A 378 -19.51 -25.41 -10.88
C THR A 378 -19.37 -24.05 -10.19
N ILE A 379 -18.50 -23.97 -9.18
CA ILE A 379 -18.29 -22.74 -8.39
C ILE A 379 -17.06 -21.98 -8.91
N ARG A 380 -16.03 -22.72 -9.34
CA ARG A 380 -14.75 -22.19 -9.82
C ARG A 380 -14.95 -21.14 -10.90
N THR A 381 -15.73 -21.42 -11.94
CA THR A 381 -15.93 -20.46 -13.05
C THR A 381 -16.53 -19.13 -12.57
N VAL A 382 -17.52 -19.16 -11.68
CA VAL A 382 -18.18 -17.94 -11.16
C VAL A 382 -17.21 -17.13 -10.30
N VAL A 383 -16.51 -17.80 -9.39
CA VAL A 383 -15.51 -17.16 -8.51
C VAL A 383 -14.37 -16.58 -9.33
N ASN A 384 -13.81 -17.34 -10.27
CA ASN A 384 -12.70 -16.91 -11.12
C ASN A 384 -13.09 -15.74 -12.03
N LEU A 385 -14.30 -15.72 -12.61
CA LEU A 385 -14.79 -14.57 -13.40
C LEU A 385 -14.89 -13.29 -12.57
N PHE A 386 -15.39 -13.39 -11.34
CA PHE A 386 -15.43 -12.26 -10.42
C PHE A 386 -14.00 -11.78 -10.07
N LEU A 387 -13.10 -12.72 -9.78
CA LEU A 387 -11.70 -12.40 -9.48
C LEU A 387 -11.00 -11.73 -10.66
N VAL A 388 -11.25 -12.18 -11.89
CA VAL A 388 -10.74 -11.51 -13.10
C VAL A 388 -11.28 -10.09 -13.19
N ALA A 389 -12.59 -9.89 -13.02
CA ALA A 389 -13.18 -8.55 -13.02
C ALA A 389 -12.54 -7.63 -11.97
N LYS A 390 -12.31 -8.16 -10.76
CA LYS A 390 -11.57 -7.46 -9.70
C LYS A 390 -10.14 -7.13 -10.13
N ALA A 391 -9.41 -8.07 -10.73
CA ALA A 391 -8.03 -7.86 -11.20
C ALA A 391 -7.98 -6.67 -12.17
N LEU A 392 -8.90 -6.66 -13.13
CA LEU A 392 -8.98 -5.63 -14.16
C LEU A 392 -9.36 -4.26 -13.58
N LEU A 393 -10.22 -4.22 -12.56
CA LEU A 393 -10.61 -2.98 -11.89
C LEU A 393 -9.58 -2.47 -10.88
N SER A 394 -8.75 -3.35 -10.33
CA SER A 394 -7.66 -2.98 -9.41
C SER A 394 -6.37 -2.61 -10.15
N TYR A 395 -6.11 -3.16 -11.35
CA TYR A 395 -4.92 -2.86 -12.18
C TYR A 395 -4.65 -1.36 -12.37
N PRO A 396 -5.64 -0.48 -12.62
CA PRO A 396 -5.37 0.92 -12.88
C PRO A 396 -4.75 1.64 -11.69
N LEU A 397 -5.00 1.23 -10.45
CA LEU A 397 -4.46 1.94 -9.27
C LEU A 397 -2.91 1.91 -9.23
N PRO A 398 -2.24 0.74 -9.20
CA PRO A 398 -0.79 0.70 -9.25
C PRO A 398 -0.23 1.18 -10.60
N PHE A 399 -0.96 0.98 -11.71
CA PHE A 399 -0.54 1.48 -13.02
C PHE A 399 -0.41 3.00 -13.04
N PHE A 400 -1.42 3.72 -12.54
CA PHE A 400 -1.39 5.17 -12.50
C PHE A 400 -0.40 5.70 -11.46
N ALA A 401 -0.22 5.02 -10.33
CA ALA A 401 0.83 5.36 -9.38
C ALA A 401 2.23 5.20 -10.03
N ALA A 402 2.47 4.14 -10.80
CA ALA A 402 3.73 3.95 -11.51
C ALA A 402 3.95 5.04 -12.56
N VAL A 403 2.91 5.39 -13.32
CA VAL A 403 2.93 6.50 -14.28
C VAL A 403 3.24 7.82 -13.58
N GLU A 404 2.63 8.12 -12.44
CA GLU A 404 2.89 9.35 -11.68
C GLU A 404 4.35 9.43 -11.21
N VAL A 405 4.92 8.33 -10.68
CA VAL A 405 6.32 8.30 -10.26
C VAL A 405 7.26 8.46 -11.46
N LEU A 406 6.96 7.83 -12.60
CA LEU A 406 7.71 8.00 -13.85
C LEU A 406 7.62 9.44 -14.39
N GLU A 407 6.41 10.02 -14.41
CA GLU A 407 6.14 11.39 -14.84
C GLU A 407 6.94 12.38 -13.96
N LYS A 408 6.87 12.24 -12.63
CA LYS A 408 7.64 13.07 -11.70
C LYS A 408 9.15 12.95 -11.91
N THR A 409 9.67 11.72 -12.00
CA THR A 409 11.12 11.46 -12.07
C THR A 409 11.77 11.92 -13.38
N PHE A 410 11.08 11.72 -14.52
CA PHE A 410 11.67 11.97 -15.83
C PHE A 410 11.22 13.28 -16.50
N PHE A 411 10.07 13.82 -16.09
CA PHE A 411 9.39 14.90 -16.83
C PHE A 411 9.10 16.16 -16.01
N GLN A 412 9.07 16.12 -14.67
CA GLN A 412 8.57 17.25 -13.86
C GLN A 412 9.52 17.76 -12.76
N ASP A 413 10.77 17.30 -12.70
CA ASP A 413 11.70 17.68 -11.62
C ASP A 413 12.48 18.98 -11.90
N GLY A 414 11.76 20.11 -11.92
CA GLY A 414 12.34 21.46 -12.04
C GLY A 414 13.26 21.63 -13.26
N GLY A 415 14.21 22.58 -13.20
CA GLY A 415 15.11 22.97 -14.31
C GLY A 415 16.04 21.88 -14.90
N ARG A 416 15.81 20.60 -14.57
CA ARG A 416 16.55 19.42 -15.06
C ARG A 416 15.64 18.30 -15.61
N ALA A 417 14.40 18.62 -16.01
CA ALA A 417 13.56 17.65 -16.71
C ALA A 417 14.27 17.09 -17.96
N TYR A 418 14.42 15.77 -18.06
CA TYR A 418 15.09 15.11 -19.19
C TYR A 418 14.21 15.14 -20.46
N PHE A 419 12.89 15.28 -20.28
CA PHE A 419 11.92 15.19 -21.36
C PHE A 419 10.76 16.20 -21.18
N PRO A 420 9.98 16.49 -22.25
CA PRO A 420 8.88 17.45 -22.20
C PRO A 420 7.69 16.95 -21.36
N ASP A 421 7.05 17.85 -20.62
CA ASP A 421 5.87 17.56 -19.78
C ASP A 421 4.82 16.70 -20.49
N CYS A 422 4.32 15.68 -19.79
CA CYS A 422 3.29 14.77 -20.31
C CYS A 422 1.93 15.45 -20.53
N TYR A 423 1.70 16.60 -19.90
CA TYR A 423 0.49 17.40 -20.08
C TYR A 423 0.82 18.75 -20.75
N GLY A 424 -0.10 19.23 -21.59
CA GLY A 424 -0.07 20.59 -22.10
C GLY A 424 -0.53 21.60 -21.05
N GLY A 425 -0.27 22.89 -21.28
CA GLY A 425 -0.79 23.97 -20.43
C GLY A 425 -2.32 24.05 -20.37
N ASP A 426 -3.01 23.30 -21.23
CA ASP A 426 -4.46 23.11 -21.27
C ASP A 426 -4.94 21.89 -20.47
N GLY A 427 -4.05 21.18 -19.76
CA GLY A 427 -4.35 19.95 -19.02
C GLY A 427 -4.63 18.74 -19.90
N ARG A 428 -4.34 18.79 -21.21
CA ARG A 428 -4.49 17.63 -22.11
C ARG A 428 -3.24 16.77 -22.09
N LEU A 429 -3.44 15.45 -21.98
CA LEU A 429 -2.37 14.47 -22.12
C LEU A 429 -1.80 14.54 -23.54
N LYS A 430 -0.50 14.82 -23.66
CA LYS A 430 0.22 14.87 -24.94
C LYS A 430 0.44 13.45 -25.48
N SER A 431 0.69 13.34 -26.79
CA SER A 431 0.91 12.07 -27.47
C SER A 431 2.05 11.25 -26.85
N TRP A 432 3.12 11.90 -26.36
CA TRP A 432 4.22 11.21 -25.70
C TRP A 432 3.82 10.61 -24.34
N GLY A 433 3.06 11.34 -23.51
CA GLY A 433 2.55 10.82 -22.23
C GLY A 433 1.61 9.63 -22.43
N LEU A 434 0.77 9.68 -23.47
CA LEU A 434 -0.05 8.53 -23.87
C LEU A 434 0.81 7.36 -24.37
N THR A 435 1.87 7.63 -25.13
CA THR A 435 2.80 6.61 -25.63
C THR A 435 3.46 5.88 -24.47
N LEU A 436 3.95 6.61 -23.45
CA LEU A 436 4.53 6.02 -22.24
C LEU A 436 3.55 5.09 -21.53
N ARG A 437 2.29 5.50 -21.38
CA ARG A 437 1.23 4.68 -20.78
C ARG A 437 0.94 3.42 -21.57
N CYS A 438 0.83 3.52 -22.89
CA CYS A 438 0.63 2.37 -23.77
C CYS A 438 1.83 1.41 -23.74
N VAL A 439 3.06 1.93 -23.77
CA VAL A 439 4.29 1.13 -23.64
C VAL A 439 4.30 0.37 -22.32
N LEU A 440 3.89 1.01 -21.23
CA LEU A 440 3.83 0.35 -19.92
C LEU A 440 2.79 -0.79 -19.90
N VAL A 441 1.61 -0.60 -20.49
CA VAL A 441 0.60 -1.69 -20.62
C VAL A 441 1.10 -2.84 -21.52
N VAL A 442 1.81 -2.52 -22.60
CA VAL A 442 2.41 -3.55 -23.47
C VAL A 442 3.53 -4.29 -22.74
N PHE A 443 4.35 -3.57 -21.97
CA PHE A 443 5.41 -4.17 -21.17
C PHE A 443 4.84 -5.16 -20.13
N THR A 444 3.75 -4.80 -19.43
CA THR A 444 3.14 -5.73 -18.46
C THR A 444 2.58 -6.98 -19.14
N LEU A 445 2.03 -6.86 -20.34
CA LEU A 445 1.60 -8.00 -21.16
C LEU A 445 2.77 -8.89 -21.58
N LEU A 446 3.85 -8.31 -22.10
CA LEU A 446 5.03 -9.08 -22.52
C LEU A 446 5.57 -9.88 -21.35
N MET A 447 5.73 -9.26 -20.18
CA MET A 447 6.17 -9.95 -18.97
C MET A 447 5.19 -11.06 -18.55
N ALA A 448 3.88 -10.84 -18.65
CA ALA A 448 2.88 -11.87 -18.34
C ALA A 448 2.90 -13.06 -19.32
N ILE A 449 3.28 -12.84 -20.58
CA ILE A 449 3.44 -13.90 -21.59
C ILE A 449 4.71 -14.71 -21.34
N TYR A 450 5.82 -14.04 -21.04
CA TYR A 450 7.11 -14.68 -20.81
C TYR A 450 7.18 -15.39 -19.45
N VAL A 451 6.59 -14.81 -18.41
CA VAL A 451 6.64 -15.34 -17.03
C VAL A 451 5.22 -15.63 -16.51
N PRO A 452 4.54 -16.68 -17.01
CA PRO A 452 3.16 -17.00 -16.61
C PRO A 452 3.06 -17.75 -15.27
N HIS A 453 4.02 -17.55 -14.35
CA HIS A 453 4.10 -18.23 -13.05
C HIS A 453 3.73 -17.26 -11.93
N PHE A 454 2.52 -17.41 -11.40
CA PHE A 454 1.94 -16.47 -10.44
C PHE A 454 2.71 -16.49 -9.10
N ALA A 455 2.97 -17.67 -8.55
CA ALA A 455 3.65 -17.81 -7.26
C ALA A 455 5.11 -17.35 -7.32
N LEU A 456 5.85 -17.70 -8.39
CA LEU A 456 7.23 -17.25 -8.58
C LEU A 456 7.31 -15.72 -8.72
N LEU A 457 6.42 -15.12 -9.50
CA LEU A 457 6.39 -13.68 -9.69
C LEU A 457 6.04 -12.95 -8.38
N MET A 458 5.11 -13.51 -7.60
CA MET A 458 4.75 -12.98 -6.28
C MET A 458 5.91 -13.09 -5.27
N GLY A 459 6.57 -14.26 -5.22
CA GLY A 459 7.76 -14.48 -4.38
C GLY A 459 8.92 -13.55 -4.74
N LEU A 460 9.15 -13.34 -6.04
CA LEU A 460 10.16 -12.40 -6.53
C LEU A 460 9.84 -10.96 -6.13
N THR A 461 8.59 -10.53 -6.31
CA THR A 461 8.15 -9.17 -5.96
C THR A 461 8.34 -8.92 -4.47
N GLY A 462 7.91 -9.86 -3.62
CA GLY A 462 8.07 -9.71 -2.17
C GLY A 462 9.51 -9.80 -1.70
N SER A 463 10.36 -10.59 -2.35
CA SER A 463 11.78 -10.70 -1.96
C SER A 463 12.60 -9.50 -2.42
N LEU A 464 12.35 -8.99 -3.63
CA LEU A 464 13.10 -7.88 -4.19
C LEU A 464 12.63 -6.53 -3.63
N THR A 465 11.37 -6.18 -3.88
CA THR A 465 10.83 -4.86 -3.56
C THR A 465 10.04 -4.84 -2.27
N GLY A 466 9.30 -5.91 -1.96
CA GLY A 466 8.57 -6.04 -0.70
C GLY A 466 9.50 -5.94 0.52
N ALA A 467 10.51 -6.80 0.63
CA ALA A 467 11.47 -6.77 1.73
C ALA A 467 12.22 -5.44 1.80
N GLY A 468 12.62 -4.88 0.64
CA GLY A 468 13.27 -3.58 0.56
C GLY A 468 12.42 -2.44 1.13
N LEU A 469 11.20 -2.28 0.60
CA LEU A 469 10.29 -1.20 0.94
C LEU A 469 9.58 -1.38 2.28
N CYS A 470 9.41 -2.62 2.75
CA CYS A 470 8.68 -2.92 3.98
C CYS A 470 9.61 -3.09 5.18
N PHE A 471 10.81 -3.65 5.00
CA PHE A 471 11.69 -4.01 6.11
C PHE A 471 12.99 -3.20 6.10
N LEU A 472 13.80 -3.29 5.04
CA LEU A 472 15.14 -2.72 5.05
C LEU A 472 15.11 -1.20 5.15
N LEU A 473 14.35 -0.54 4.28
CA LEU A 473 14.35 0.91 4.18
C LEU A 473 13.70 1.59 5.40
N PRO A 474 12.53 1.17 5.91
CA PRO A 474 11.94 1.79 7.10
C PRO A 474 12.85 1.68 8.32
N SER A 475 13.41 0.49 8.58
CA SER A 475 14.34 0.29 9.71
C SER A 475 15.63 1.09 9.55
N LEU A 476 16.19 1.16 8.34
CA LEU A 476 17.37 2.00 8.08
C LEU A 476 17.07 3.49 8.31
N PHE A 477 15.91 3.96 7.87
CA PHE A 477 15.51 5.36 8.00
C PHE A 477 15.26 5.73 9.46
N HIS A 478 14.59 4.87 10.21
CA HIS A 478 14.34 5.06 11.63
C HIS A 478 15.65 5.10 12.43
N LEU A 479 16.54 4.11 12.21
CA LEU A 479 17.87 4.10 12.82
C LEU A 479 18.67 5.35 12.51
N LYS A 480 18.59 5.88 11.27
CA LYS A 480 19.44 7.00 10.86
C LYS A 480 18.89 8.36 11.30
N LEU A 481 17.59 8.60 11.14
CA LEU A 481 16.98 9.90 11.43
C LEU A 481 16.72 10.08 12.92
N LEU A 482 16.33 9.01 13.62
CA LEU A 482 15.95 9.07 15.03
C LEU A 482 17.01 8.52 15.98
N TRP A 483 18.22 8.12 15.52
CA TRP A 483 19.27 7.44 16.31
C TRP A 483 19.40 7.89 17.77
N ARG A 484 19.46 9.21 18.01
CA ARG A 484 19.69 9.80 19.34
C ARG A 484 18.49 9.67 20.30
N LYS A 485 17.30 9.44 19.76
CA LYS A 485 16.03 9.33 20.49
C LYS A 485 15.60 7.88 20.69
N LEU A 486 16.30 6.92 20.07
CA LEU A 486 15.91 5.52 20.11
C LEU A 486 16.33 4.85 21.42
N LEU A 487 15.38 4.11 21.99
CA LEU A 487 15.66 3.17 23.07
C LEU A 487 16.44 1.97 22.53
N TRP A 488 17.23 1.32 23.38
CA TRP A 488 18.05 0.18 22.97
C TRP A 488 17.23 -0.98 22.36
N HIS A 489 16.03 -1.22 22.87
CA HIS A 489 15.11 -2.23 22.33
C HIS A 489 14.67 -1.91 20.89
N GLN A 490 14.40 -0.63 20.60
CA GLN A 490 14.01 -0.19 19.26
C GLN A 490 15.17 -0.36 18.28
N VAL A 491 16.39 0.00 18.70
CA VAL A 491 17.60 -0.23 17.90
C VAL A 491 17.79 -1.73 17.62
N PHE A 492 17.61 -2.58 18.63
CA PHE A 492 17.68 -4.03 18.46
C PHE A 492 16.65 -4.55 17.45
N PHE A 493 15.38 -4.13 17.56
CA PHE A 493 14.32 -4.55 16.64
C PHE A 493 14.60 -4.07 15.21
N ASP A 494 15.01 -2.82 15.01
CA ASP A 494 15.33 -2.30 13.68
C ASP A 494 16.51 -3.03 13.04
N VAL A 495 17.58 -3.27 13.79
CA VAL A 495 18.74 -4.03 13.30
C VAL A 495 18.34 -5.47 12.98
N ALA A 496 17.53 -6.11 13.83
CA ALA A 496 17.04 -7.46 13.58
C ALA A 496 16.17 -7.53 12.31
N ILE A 497 15.23 -6.60 12.13
CA ILE A 497 14.37 -6.52 10.93
C ILE A 497 15.21 -6.26 9.69
N PHE A 498 16.19 -5.35 9.76
CA PHE A 498 17.10 -5.05 8.65
C PHE A 498 17.90 -6.29 8.22
N VAL A 499 18.49 -7.02 9.17
CA VAL A 499 19.29 -8.22 8.90
C VAL A 499 18.41 -9.36 8.37
N ILE A 500 17.29 -9.66 9.04
CA ILE A 500 16.36 -10.71 8.61
C ILE A 500 15.80 -10.38 7.23
N GLY A 501 15.35 -9.15 7.02
CA GLY A 501 14.86 -8.68 5.73
C GLY A 501 15.91 -8.82 4.63
N GLY A 502 17.18 -8.50 4.92
CA GLY A 502 18.29 -8.65 3.97
C GLY A 502 18.53 -10.11 3.58
N ILE A 503 18.54 -11.02 4.57
CA ILE A 503 18.68 -12.46 4.32
C ILE A 503 17.51 -12.98 3.48
N CYS A 504 16.27 -12.64 3.85
CA CYS A 504 15.07 -13.02 3.12
C CYS A 504 15.07 -12.47 1.68
N SER A 505 15.50 -11.22 1.50
CA SER A 505 15.57 -10.57 0.20
C SER A 505 16.55 -11.27 -0.74
N VAL A 506 17.80 -11.49 -0.28
CA VAL A 506 18.84 -12.15 -1.07
C VAL A 506 18.47 -13.59 -1.38
N SER A 507 18.06 -14.37 -0.37
CA SER A 507 17.69 -15.78 -0.55
C SER A 507 16.48 -15.93 -1.46
N GLY A 508 15.42 -15.16 -1.21
CA GLY A 508 14.19 -15.21 -1.99
C GLY A 508 14.40 -14.75 -3.43
N PHE A 509 15.24 -13.73 -3.67
CA PHE A 509 15.60 -13.30 -5.01
C PHE A 509 16.34 -14.39 -5.78
N ILE A 510 17.38 -14.99 -5.19
CA ILE A 510 18.17 -16.05 -5.83
C ILE A 510 17.27 -17.23 -6.20
N HIS A 511 16.50 -17.76 -5.25
CA HIS A 511 15.69 -18.95 -5.52
C HIS A 511 14.47 -18.68 -6.41
N SER A 512 13.88 -17.49 -6.37
CA SER A 512 12.83 -17.11 -7.33
C SER A 512 13.40 -17.00 -8.74
N MET A 513 14.62 -16.48 -8.90
CA MET A 513 15.31 -16.42 -10.19
C MET A 513 15.70 -17.81 -10.70
N GLU A 514 16.25 -18.67 -9.84
CA GLU A 514 16.55 -20.06 -10.18
C GLU A 514 15.29 -20.80 -10.64
N GLY A 515 14.20 -20.70 -9.87
CA GLY A 515 12.92 -21.31 -10.21
C GLY A 515 12.34 -20.78 -11.53
N LEU A 516 12.53 -19.48 -11.81
CA LEU A 516 12.12 -18.90 -13.08
C LEU A 516 12.95 -19.40 -14.25
N ILE A 517 14.27 -19.46 -14.10
CA ILE A 517 15.20 -19.98 -15.12
C ILE A 517 14.90 -21.46 -15.40
N GLU A 518 14.64 -22.26 -14.37
CA GLU A 518 14.27 -23.67 -14.50
C GLU A 518 12.95 -23.80 -15.27
N ALA A 519 11.93 -23.02 -14.91
CA ALA A 519 10.65 -23.02 -15.61
C ALA A 519 10.77 -22.60 -17.10
N PHE A 520 11.69 -21.68 -17.43
CA PHE A 520 11.97 -21.32 -18.81
C PHE A 520 12.64 -22.45 -19.60
N LYS A 521 13.59 -23.19 -18.99
CA LYS A 521 14.28 -24.29 -19.66
C LYS A 521 13.32 -25.40 -20.05
N TYR A 522 12.45 -25.82 -19.12
CA TYR A 522 11.47 -26.88 -19.41
C TYR A 522 10.43 -26.49 -20.46
N ASN A 523 10.00 -25.21 -20.51
CA ASN A 523 9.10 -24.71 -21.56
C ASN A 523 9.71 -24.64 -22.97
N ILE A 524 11.03 -24.81 -23.11
CA ILE A 524 11.73 -24.86 -24.41
C ILE A 524 11.89 -26.32 -24.88
N GLU A 525 11.77 -27.30 -23.97
CA GLU A 525 11.94 -28.73 -24.26
C GLU A 525 10.62 -29.45 -24.63
N GLU A 526 9.46 -28.82 -24.39
CA GLU A 526 8.14 -29.18 -24.96
C GLU A 526 7.82 -28.37 -26.22
#